data_AF-A0A946PYZ4-F1
#
_entry.id   AF-A0A946PYZ4-F1
#
_cell.length_a   1.000
_cell.length_b   1.000
_cell.length_c   1.000
_cell.angle_alpha   90.00
_cell.angle_beta   90.00
_cell.angle_gamma   90.00
#
_symmetry.space_group_name_H-M   'P 1'
#
loop_
_entity.id
_entity.type
_entity.pdbx_description
1 polymer ?
#
loop_
_entity_poly.entity_id
_entity_poly.type
_entity_poly.pdbx_seq_one_letter_code
_entity_poly.pdbx_strand_id
1 'polypeptide(L)'
;MPEEKYCDICARFEHELPDPADAKKPKLTIDEDGLWLCNECGGKVTTEPIGDGWDVALDEKVAALIGTSAAMISRELELPDEPPYQIVLAAAAKLAFGDNALMSSWLFVNQWLDGSTVWRAEDGRGLVIVEPNGSIQLNPDWFTD
;
A
#
# COMPACT_ATOMS: atom_id res chain seq x y z
N MET A 1 14.47 20.74 14.86
CA MET A 1 14.50 20.98 13.41
C MET A 1 13.07 20.73 12.94
N PRO A 2 12.46 21.57 12.09
CA PRO A 2 11.13 21.25 11.59
C PRO A 2 11.22 19.92 10.81
N GLU A 3 10.40 18.95 11.18
CA GLU A 3 10.28 17.68 10.44
C GLU A 3 9.93 18.01 8.99
N GLU A 4 10.80 17.63 8.06
CA GLU A 4 10.55 17.84 6.64
C GLU A 4 9.44 16.89 6.20
N LYS A 5 8.33 17.45 5.74
CA LYS A 5 7.22 16.66 5.21
C LYS A 5 7.59 16.10 3.85
N TYR A 6 7.25 14.85 3.61
CA TYR A 6 7.46 14.17 2.34
C TYR A 6 6.21 13.38 1.93
N CYS A 7 6.14 12.98 0.67
CA CYS A 7 5.09 12.11 0.17
C CYS A 7 5.41 10.65 0.51
N ASP A 8 4.54 9.98 1.26
CA ASP A 8 4.70 8.58 1.68
C ASP A 8 4.71 7.57 0.52
N ILE A 9 4.29 7.99 -0.68
CA ILE A 9 4.22 7.12 -1.87
C ILE A 9 5.44 7.29 -2.77
N CYS A 10 5.82 8.54 -3.10
CA CYS A 10 6.93 8.78 -4.02
C CYS A 10 8.22 9.27 -3.35
N ALA A 11 8.24 9.33 -2.01
CA ALA A 11 9.35 9.78 -1.17
C ALA A 11 9.88 11.19 -1.47
N ARG A 12 9.21 11.97 -2.32
CA ARG A 12 9.59 13.36 -2.62
C ARG A 12 9.23 14.28 -1.46
N PHE A 13 10.17 15.11 -1.04
CA PHE A 13 9.96 16.11 -0.01
C PHE A 13 9.07 17.26 -0.50
N GLU A 14 8.39 17.95 0.43
CA GLU A 14 7.48 19.06 0.11
C GLU A 14 8.11 20.13 -0.79
N HIS A 15 9.41 20.40 -0.60
CA HIS A 15 10.16 21.37 -1.38
C HIS A 15 10.48 20.92 -2.82
N GLU A 16 10.51 19.60 -3.06
CA GLU A 16 10.72 18.99 -4.38
C GLU A 16 9.43 18.85 -5.19
N LEU A 17 8.28 19.01 -4.54
CA LEU A 17 6.98 18.87 -5.17
C LEU A 17 6.61 20.12 -5.99
N PRO A 18 5.99 19.93 -7.16
CA PRO A 18 5.49 21.03 -7.96
C PRO A 18 4.43 21.82 -7.17
N ASP A 19 4.39 23.14 -7.40
CA ASP A 19 3.33 23.97 -6.83
C ASP A 19 1.97 23.53 -7.39
N PRO A 20 0.94 23.41 -6.53
CA PRO A 20 -0.39 23.04 -6.99
C PRO A 20 -0.98 24.12 -7.89
N ALA A 21 -1.81 23.70 -8.86
CA ALA A 21 -2.50 24.60 -9.77
C ALA A 21 -3.44 25.59 -9.04
N ASP A 22 -3.94 25.20 -7.86
CA ASP A 22 -4.62 26.09 -6.92
C ASP A 22 -3.66 26.43 -5.77
N ALA A 23 -3.23 27.69 -5.70
CA ALA A 23 -2.30 28.17 -4.68
C ALA A 23 -2.83 28.08 -3.24
N LYS A 24 -4.14 27.79 -3.05
CA LYS A 24 -4.72 27.53 -1.73
C LYS A 24 -4.59 26.07 -1.30
N LYS A 25 -4.28 25.15 -2.21
CA LYS A 25 -4.05 23.74 -1.87
C LYS A 25 -2.62 23.56 -1.33
N PRO A 26 -2.42 22.75 -0.29
CA PRO A 26 -1.09 22.39 0.14
C PRO A 26 -0.41 21.45 -0.87
N LYS A 27 0.92 21.40 -0.86
CA LYS A 27 1.69 20.46 -1.71
C LYS A 27 1.52 19.00 -1.27
N LEU A 28 1.30 18.80 0.03
CA LEU A 28 1.03 17.53 0.70
C LEU A 28 -0.27 17.61 1.51
N THR A 29 -1.06 16.55 1.47
CA THR A 29 -2.29 16.35 2.26
C THR A 29 -2.21 15.03 3.00
N ILE A 30 -2.68 14.99 4.26
CA ILE A 30 -2.86 13.73 4.98
C ILE A 30 -4.16 13.06 4.52
N ASP A 31 -4.12 11.76 4.24
CA ASP A 31 -5.32 10.94 3.97
C ASP A 31 -5.93 10.34 5.25
N GLU A 32 -7.00 9.55 5.09
CA GLU A 32 -7.74 8.94 6.21
C GLU A 32 -6.91 7.90 6.99
N ASP A 33 -5.87 7.35 6.36
CA ASP A 33 -4.94 6.38 6.95
C ASP A 33 -3.74 7.08 7.64
N GLY A 34 -3.69 8.42 7.60
CA GLY A 34 -2.63 9.21 8.21
C GLY A 34 -1.39 9.41 7.33
N LEU A 35 -1.46 9.08 6.04
CA LEU A 35 -0.34 9.19 5.09
C LEU A 35 -0.29 10.58 4.46
N TRP A 36 0.90 11.19 4.39
CA TRP A 36 1.17 12.40 3.62
C TRP A 36 1.27 12.08 2.13
N LEU A 37 0.33 12.57 1.35
CA LEU A 37 0.25 12.37 -0.09
C LEU A 37 0.48 13.68 -0.84
N CYS A 38 1.34 13.67 -1.85
CA CYS A 38 1.47 14.82 -2.75
C CYS A 38 0.30 14.89 -3.72
N ASN A 39 0.00 16.06 -4.30
CA ASN A 39 -1.14 16.18 -5.24
C ASN A 39 -1.09 15.17 -6.42
N GLU A 40 0.09 14.79 -6.90
CA GLU A 40 0.23 13.76 -7.93
C GLU A 40 -0.08 12.35 -7.40
N CYS A 41 0.36 12.04 -6.18
CA CYS A 41 0.11 10.75 -5.54
C CYS A 41 -1.31 10.69 -5.01
N GLY A 42 -1.83 11.68 -4.30
CA GLY A 42 -3.23 11.79 -3.86
C GLY A 42 -4.25 11.79 -5.00
N GLY A 43 -3.87 12.24 -6.20
CA GLY A 43 -4.70 12.10 -7.40
C GLY A 43 -4.67 10.71 -8.05
N LYS A 44 -3.67 9.88 -7.72
CA LYS A 44 -3.55 8.47 -8.12
C LYS A 44 -4.07 7.52 -7.03
N VAL A 45 -3.88 7.93 -5.79
CA VAL A 45 -4.56 7.51 -4.56
C VAL A 45 -5.90 8.26 -4.51
N THR A 46 -6.62 8.33 -5.64
CA THR A 46 -8.08 8.44 -5.57
C THR A 46 -8.59 7.06 -5.17
N THR A 47 -8.26 6.68 -3.95
CA THR A 47 -8.82 5.52 -3.29
C THR A 47 -9.75 6.11 -2.25
N GLU A 48 -10.99 6.34 -2.65
CA GLU A 48 -12.04 5.94 -1.72
C GLU A 48 -11.64 4.55 -1.22
N PRO A 49 -11.66 4.27 0.10
CA PRO A 49 -11.64 2.89 0.54
C PRO A 49 -12.64 2.14 -0.32
N ILE A 50 -12.33 0.90 -0.74
CA ILE A 50 -13.35 0.15 -1.46
C ILE A 50 -14.56 0.06 -0.51
N GLY A 51 -15.67 0.69 -0.93
CA GLY A 51 -16.82 1.13 -0.12
C GLY A 51 -17.16 2.59 -0.48
N ASP A 52 -18.02 2.91 -1.45
CA ASP A 52 -19.35 2.39 -1.74
C ASP A 52 -19.67 2.58 -3.24
N GLY A 53 -19.18 1.70 -4.12
CA GLY A 53 -19.47 1.92 -5.55
C GLY A 53 -19.05 0.87 -6.56
N TRP A 54 -18.42 -0.22 -6.16
CA TRP A 54 -18.09 -1.35 -7.05
C TRP A 54 -18.72 -2.63 -6.53
N ASP A 55 -19.06 -3.53 -7.46
CA ASP A 55 -19.87 -4.74 -7.24
C ASP A 55 -19.45 -5.49 -5.96
N VAL A 56 -20.29 -5.34 -4.91
CA VAL A 56 -20.08 -5.68 -3.49
C VAL A 56 -19.66 -7.14 -3.24
N ALA A 57 -19.74 -8.00 -4.26
CA ALA A 57 -19.40 -9.41 -4.17
C ALA A 57 -17.88 -9.72 -4.15
N LEU A 58 -17.02 -8.78 -4.55
CA LEU A 58 -15.56 -9.00 -4.62
C LEU A 58 -14.82 -8.59 -3.34
N ASP A 59 -15.43 -7.76 -2.49
CA ASP A 59 -14.69 -6.91 -1.54
C ASP A 59 -14.64 -7.47 -0.11
N GLU A 60 -15.72 -8.12 0.37
CA GLU A 60 -15.74 -8.72 1.71
C GLU A 60 -14.63 -9.76 1.90
N LYS A 61 -14.30 -10.51 0.84
CA LYS A 61 -13.30 -11.58 0.90
C LYS A 61 -11.87 -11.05 0.93
N VAL A 62 -11.56 -9.98 0.20
CA VAL A 62 -10.24 -9.34 0.25
C VAL A 62 -10.11 -8.53 1.54
N ALA A 63 -11.17 -7.82 1.96
CA ALA A 63 -11.21 -7.14 3.25
C ALA A 63 -11.04 -8.11 4.43
N ALA A 64 -11.57 -9.34 4.33
CA ALA A 64 -11.35 -10.38 5.35
C ALA A 64 -9.88 -10.84 5.46
N LEU A 65 -9.03 -10.52 4.48
CA LEU A 65 -7.60 -10.83 4.52
C LEU A 65 -6.81 -9.77 5.29
N ILE A 66 -7.39 -8.62 5.61
CA ILE A 66 -6.69 -7.55 6.33
C ILE A 66 -6.17 -8.08 7.68
N GLY A 67 -4.88 -7.88 7.93
CA GLY A 67 -4.18 -8.40 9.09
C GLY A 67 -3.77 -9.87 8.97
N THR A 68 -4.07 -10.55 7.88
CA THR A 68 -3.62 -11.93 7.63
C THR A 68 -2.20 -11.92 7.07
N SER A 69 -1.36 -12.85 7.53
CA SER A 69 0.03 -12.92 7.09
C SER A 69 0.16 -13.39 5.64
N ALA A 70 1.15 -12.87 4.92
CA ALA A 70 1.50 -13.29 3.56
C ALA A 70 1.72 -14.81 3.45
N ALA A 71 2.33 -15.43 4.47
CA ALA A 71 2.52 -16.87 4.50
C ALA A 71 1.20 -17.64 4.59
N MET A 72 0.24 -17.17 5.39
CA MET A 72 -1.07 -17.79 5.53
C MET A 72 -1.92 -17.58 4.27
N ILE A 73 -1.92 -16.37 3.71
CA ILE A 73 -2.57 -16.07 2.41
C ILE A 73 -2.02 -16.95 1.30
N SER A 74 -0.70 -17.13 1.24
CA SER A 74 -0.07 -17.90 0.16
C SER A 74 -0.20 -19.43 0.32
N ARG A 75 -0.38 -19.96 1.54
CA ARG A 75 -0.33 -21.42 1.80
C ARG A 75 -1.67 -22.04 2.18
N GLU A 76 -2.53 -21.29 2.87
CA GLU A 76 -3.67 -21.88 3.58
C GLU A 76 -5.03 -21.37 3.09
N LEU A 77 -5.05 -20.26 2.36
CA LEU A 77 -6.28 -19.68 1.85
C LEU A 77 -6.58 -20.21 0.43
N GLU A 78 -7.71 -20.91 0.29
CA GLU A 78 -8.29 -21.29 -1.00
C GLU A 78 -8.94 -20.06 -1.66
N LEU A 79 -8.12 -19.10 -2.09
CA LEU A 79 -8.56 -17.99 -2.92
C LEU A 79 -8.57 -18.42 -4.40
N PRO A 80 -9.55 -17.96 -5.20
CA PRO A 80 -9.56 -18.27 -6.62
C PRO A 80 -8.36 -17.62 -7.34
N ASP A 81 -7.79 -18.31 -8.33
CA ASP A 81 -6.71 -17.78 -9.18
C ASP A 81 -7.28 -16.88 -10.30
N GLU A 82 -8.01 -15.84 -9.91
CA GLU A 82 -8.59 -14.83 -10.79
C GLU A 82 -8.54 -13.43 -10.14
N PRO A 83 -8.63 -12.34 -10.91
CA PRO A 83 -8.67 -10.99 -10.34
C PRO A 83 -9.85 -10.84 -9.36
N PRO A 84 -9.65 -10.20 -8.19
CA PRO A 84 -8.46 -9.48 -7.76
C PRO A 84 -7.53 -10.34 -6.88
N TYR A 85 -7.97 -11.54 -6.51
CA TYR A 85 -7.31 -12.46 -5.59
C TYR A 85 -5.96 -12.95 -6.10
N GLN A 86 -5.85 -13.19 -7.41
CA GLN A 86 -4.60 -13.58 -8.05
C GLN A 86 -3.46 -12.60 -7.74
N ILE A 87 -3.77 -11.30 -7.68
CA ILE A 87 -2.77 -10.26 -7.40
C ILE A 87 -2.35 -10.31 -5.93
N VAL A 88 -3.30 -10.49 -5.01
CA VAL A 88 -3.02 -10.64 -3.57
C VAL A 88 -2.20 -11.91 -3.31
N LEU A 89 -2.56 -13.03 -3.95
CA LEU A 89 -1.82 -14.30 -3.87
C LEU A 89 -0.40 -14.17 -4.41
N ALA A 90 -0.24 -13.52 -5.56
CA ALA A 90 1.08 -13.29 -6.17
C ALA A 90 1.97 -12.42 -5.27
N ALA A 91 1.41 -11.35 -4.69
CA ALA A 91 2.11 -10.49 -3.73
C ALA A 91 2.47 -11.25 -2.45
N ALA A 92 1.53 -11.99 -1.88
CA ALA A 92 1.73 -12.82 -0.69
C ALA A 92 2.85 -13.85 -0.89
N ALA A 93 2.83 -14.58 -2.01
CA ALA A 93 3.86 -15.56 -2.33
C ALA A 93 5.24 -14.91 -2.48
N LYS A 94 5.29 -13.71 -3.07
CA LYS A 94 6.54 -12.98 -3.26
C LYS A 94 7.12 -12.47 -1.94
N LEU A 95 6.28 -12.03 -1.00
CA LEU A 95 6.70 -11.61 0.33
C LEU A 95 7.04 -12.80 1.25
N ALA A 96 6.35 -13.94 1.10
CA ALA A 96 6.58 -15.12 1.91
C ALA A 96 7.82 -15.93 1.49
N PHE A 97 8.15 -15.95 0.19
CA PHE A 97 9.16 -16.84 -0.38
C PHE A 97 10.20 -16.17 -1.28
N GLY A 98 10.11 -14.86 -1.51
CA GLY A 98 11.07 -14.14 -2.35
C GLY A 98 12.46 -14.03 -1.73
N ASP A 99 13.49 -13.95 -2.57
CA ASP A 99 14.90 -13.79 -2.18
C ASP A 99 15.18 -12.49 -1.40
N ASN A 100 14.26 -11.52 -1.44
CA ASN A 100 14.26 -10.34 -0.57
C ASN A 100 13.68 -10.70 0.80
N ALA A 101 14.39 -11.57 1.51
CA ALA A 101 14.12 -11.96 2.88
C ALA A 101 14.36 -10.77 3.83
N LEU A 102 13.45 -9.80 3.82
CA LEU A 102 13.12 -9.14 5.07
C LEU A 102 12.49 -10.26 5.91
N MET A 103 13.25 -10.81 6.86
CA MET A 103 12.87 -11.91 7.78
C MET A 103 11.65 -11.57 8.66
N SER A 104 10.93 -10.50 8.34
CA SER A 104 9.73 -10.03 8.99
C SER A 104 8.52 -10.63 8.29
N SER A 105 7.62 -11.19 9.09
CA SER A 105 6.27 -11.56 8.68
C SER A 105 5.52 -10.31 8.20
N TRP A 106 4.94 -10.38 7.01
CA TRP A 106 4.16 -9.29 6.40
C TRP A 106 2.67 -9.56 6.58
N LEU A 107 1.92 -8.55 7.00
CA LEU A 107 0.47 -8.57 7.11
C LEU A 107 -0.12 -7.80 5.93
N PHE A 108 -1.15 -8.37 5.32
CA PHE A 108 -1.92 -7.67 4.29
C PHE A 108 -2.68 -6.51 4.91
N VAL A 109 -2.56 -5.32 4.32
CA VAL A 109 -3.21 -4.10 4.80
C VAL A 109 -4.35 -3.71 3.87
N ASN A 110 -4.08 -3.62 2.58
CA ASN A 110 -5.08 -3.18 1.60
C ASN A 110 -4.67 -3.54 0.15
N GLN A 111 -5.61 -3.40 -0.78
CA GLN A 111 -5.36 -3.41 -2.22
C GLN A 111 -5.93 -2.13 -2.85
N TRP A 112 -5.18 -1.53 -3.77
CA TRP A 112 -5.57 -0.36 -4.54
C TRP A 112 -6.21 -0.72 -5.87
N LEU A 113 -6.91 0.24 -6.47
CA LEU A 113 -7.66 0.07 -7.73
C LEU A 113 -6.79 -0.30 -8.94
N ASP A 114 -5.51 0.07 -8.91
CA ASP A 114 -4.54 -0.34 -9.93
C ASP A 114 -4.10 -1.80 -9.75
N GLY A 115 -4.52 -2.47 -8.68
CA GLY A 115 -4.14 -3.82 -8.28
C GLY A 115 -2.94 -3.87 -7.34
N SER A 116 -2.30 -2.74 -7.04
CA SER A 116 -1.19 -2.69 -6.08
C SER A 116 -1.65 -3.13 -4.69
N THR A 117 -0.81 -3.85 -3.95
CA THR A 117 -1.14 -4.35 -2.61
C THR A 117 -0.19 -3.79 -1.59
N VAL A 118 -0.74 -3.42 -0.43
CA VAL A 118 -0.02 -2.78 0.67
C VAL A 118 0.14 -3.78 1.80
N TRP A 119 1.36 -3.86 2.32
CA TRP A 119 1.71 -4.82 3.35
C TRP A 119 2.56 -4.18 4.43
N ARG A 120 2.33 -4.58 5.67
CA ARG A 120 3.06 -4.06 6.83
C ARG A 120 3.81 -5.18 7.54
N ALA A 121 5.03 -4.93 7.98
CA ALA A 121 5.77 -5.87 8.81
C ALA A 121 5.06 -6.03 10.17
N GLU A 122 5.05 -7.24 10.73
CA GLU A 122 4.41 -7.55 12.02
C GLU A 122 5.02 -6.78 13.19
N ASP A 123 6.31 -6.45 13.12
CA ASP A 123 6.97 -5.57 14.10
C ASP A 123 6.48 -4.11 14.00
N GLY A 124 5.66 -3.82 13.01
CA GLY A 124 5.05 -2.53 12.74
C GLY A 124 5.97 -1.54 12.04
N ARG A 125 7.20 -1.93 11.71
CA ARG A 125 8.30 -1.03 11.34
C ARG A 125 8.54 -0.88 9.85
N GLY A 126 8.01 -1.78 9.02
CA GLY A 126 8.16 -1.73 7.58
C GLY A 126 6.83 -1.68 6.86
N LEU A 127 6.79 -0.98 5.73
CA LEU A 127 5.70 -1.06 4.78
C LEU A 127 6.24 -1.26 3.37
N VAL A 128 5.55 -2.10 2.62
CA VAL A 128 5.90 -2.44 1.25
C VAL A 128 4.66 -2.40 0.38
N ILE A 129 4.86 -1.88 -0.82
CA ILE A 129 3.85 -1.87 -1.86
C ILE A 129 4.32 -2.87 -2.92
N VAL A 130 3.45 -3.80 -3.27
CA VAL A 130 3.68 -4.75 -4.36
C VAL A 130 2.76 -4.37 -5.51
N GLU A 131 3.35 -3.88 -6.59
CA GLU A 131 2.64 -3.53 -7.82
C GLU A 131 2.09 -4.80 -8.52
N PRO A 132 1.09 -4.67 -9.41
CA PRO A 132 0.53 -5.80 -10.17
C PRO A 132 1.56 -6.55 -11.03
N ASN A 133 2.61 -5.84 -11.49
CA ASN A 133 3.72 -6.43 -12.22
C ASN A 133 4.69 -7.24 -11.31
N GLY A 134 4.41 -7.27 -10.00
CA GLY A 134 5.19 -7.92 -8.96
C GLY A 134 6.37 -7.09 -8.44
N SER A 135 6.59 -5.86 -8.92
CA SER A 135 7.65 -4.99 -8.41
C SER A 135 7.38 -4.63 -6.95
N ILE A 136 8.43 -4.68 -6.13
CA ILE A 136 8.34 -4.34 -4.72
C ILE A 136 8.95 -2.97 -4.53
N GLN A 137 8.18 -2.06 -3.97
CA GLN A 137 8.67 -0.79 -3.46
C GLN A 137 8.76 -0.91 -1.93
N LEU A 138 10.00 -0.92 -1.44
CA LEU A 138 10.27 -0.74 -0.01
C LEU A 138 10.23 0.75 0.26
N ASN A 139 9.49 1.21 1.27
CA ASN A 139 9.67 2.57 1.77
C ASN A 139 10.69 2.52 2.93
N PRO A 140 11.96 2.95 2.71
CA PRO A 140 13.01 2.84 3.72
C PRO A 140 12.93 3.90 4.84
N ASP A 141 12.15 4.97 4.67
CA ASP A 141 12.28 6.19 5.51
C ASP A 141 11.20 6.37 6.60
N TRP A 142 10.35 5.36 6.84
CA TRP A 142 9.47 5.34 8.02
C TRP A 142 10.21 5.08 9.34
N PHE A 143 11.54 4.89 9.28
CA PHE A 143 12.45 4.76 10.40
C PHE A 143 13.20 6.06 10.68
N THR A 144 12.53 7.08 11.20
CA THR A 144 13.22 8.08 12.00
C THR A 144 12.44 8.31 13.30
N ASP A 145 12.99 7.77 14.40
CA ASP A 145 12.77 8.25 15.77
C ASP A 145 13.30 9.69 15.93
#